data_AF-A0A9J6P592-F1
#
_entry.id   AF-A0A9J6P592-F1
#
_cell.length_a   1.000
_cell.length_b   1.000
_cell.length_c   1.000
_cell.angle_alpha   90.00
_cell.angle_beta   90.00
_cell.angle_gamma   90.00
#
_symmetry.space_group_name_H-M   'P 1'
#
loop_
_entity.id
_entity.type
_entity.pdbx_description
1 polymer ?
#
loop_
_entity_poly.entity_id
_entity_poly.type
_entity_poly.pdbx_seq_one_letter_code
_entity_poly.pdbx_strand_id
1 'polypeptide(L)'
;MGYKNLVCIMNNRNYGSIISMLFFKPENIIFIIDEDMESNENYEQISKFFKINYSHINCSRRCVKKINNNYLGNVLKEFNSEDTIISLFGDKPKAVLMVYIKAQELGLKCVYIDNKEDTILFIDEDKEVSISEFDMDIHDFIGITGGEILEENSKIFDDERFINMSKFIMNNRREWEIFKRIKRNYDITNWDRARLNIVQFMTMKLSNREYSVLMMFLKELRKNSLGKISSRNKERITFKFSNNSCKDFIGKVGTWLEVLTYDAIKELGFIDDAKAGVVFLWDRKEEDIKNEVDVLASYSSNLIYISCKDTAHYDSDTLNELEVYAKKIGGKTVKKILVATKESYKSTTSDRAKEMGISLIIFDEDFYKFKKKLKEVIQ
;
A
#
# COMPACT_ATOMS: atom_id res chain seq x y z
N MET A 1 9.71 -21.29 21.54
CA MET A 1 10.39 -20.85 22.77
C MET A 1 9.81 -19.49 23.11
N GLY A 2 9.18 -19.32 24.25
CA GLY A 2 8.54 -18.05 24.60
C GLY A 2 9.52 -17.16 25.36
N TYR A 3 10.01 -16.11 24.72
CA TYR A 3 10.75 -15.05 25.42
C TYR A 3 9.73 -14.07 25.99
N LYS A 4 9.90 -13.68 27.25
CA LYS A 4 9.04 -12.68 27.89
C LYS A 4 9.37 -11.28 27.38
N ASN A 5 10.65 -11.00 27.16
CA ASN A 5 11.15 -9.69 26.80
C ASN A 5 11.82 -9.72 25.42
N LEU A 6 11.41 -8.81 24.55
CA LEU A 6 12.07 -8.52 23.27
C LEU A 6 12.72 -7.14 23.37
N VAL A 7 14.04 -7.09 23.26
CA VAL A 7 14.79 -5.83 23.26
C VAL A 7 15.16 -5.47 21.83
N CYS A 8 14.76 -4.28 21.38
CA CYS A 8 15.01 -3.77 20.04
C CYS A 8 15.81 -2.47 20.09
N ILE A 9 16.61 -2.22 19.06
CA ILE A 9 17.26 -0.92 18.87
C ILE A 9 16.30 -0.05 18.05
N MET A 10 16.03 1.17 18.51
CA MET A 10 15.19 2.11 17.77
C MET A 10 15.91 2.60 16.52
N ASN A 11 15.21 2.47 15.41
CA ASN A 11 15.66 2.93 14.10
C ASN A 11 14.56 3.76 13.45
N ASN A 12 14.84 4.34 12.28
CA ASN A 12 13.88 5.24 11.64
C ASN A 12 12.64 4.52 11.08
N ARG A 13 12.62 3.18 11.02
CA ARG A 13 11.50 2.40 10.45
C ARG A 13 11.03 1.21 11.25
N ASN A 14 11.86 0.69 12.16
CA ASN A 14 11.50 -0.36 13.13
C ASN A 14 10.81 -1.63 12.59
N TYR A 15 10.81 -1.87 11.29
CA TYR A 15 10.26 -3.07 10.65
C TYR A 15 10.70 -4.37 11.35
N GLY A 16 12.00 -4.53 11.60
CA GLY A 16 12.51 -5.74 12.24
C GLY A 16 11.97 -5.94 13.67
N SER A 17 11.56 -4.86 14.34
CA SER A 17 10.91 -4.98 15.66
C SER A 17 9.50 -5.58 15.56
N ILE A 18 8.76 -5.31 14.48
CA ILE A 18 7.46 -5.94 14.22
C ILE A 18 7.65 -7.41 13.89
N ILE A 19 8.54 -7.74 12.96
CA ILE A 19 8.80 -9.14 12.61
C ILE A 19 9.25 -9.95 13.83
N SER A 20 10.19 -9.40 14.62
CA SER A 20 10.60 -10.04 15.87
C SER A 20 9.42 -10.23 16.81
N MET A 21 8.55 -9.23 16.93
CA MET A 21 7.35 -9.32 17.75
C MET A 21 6.41 -10.43 17.27
N LEU A 22 6.11 -10.51 15.96
CA LEU A 22 5.23 -11.51 15.37
C LEU A 22 5.78 -12.93 15.56
N PHE A 23 7.09 -13.09 15.40
CA PHE A 23 7.79 -14.37 15.52
C PHE A 23 7.90 -14.84 16.99
N PHE A 24 8.40 -13.98 17.89
CA PHE A 24 8.67 -14.36 19.29
C PHE A 24 7.45 -14.25 20.21
N LYS A 25 6.44 -13.44 19.84
CA LYS A 25 5.22 -13.17 20.61
C LYS A 25 5.51 -12.82 22.08
N PRO A 26 6.35 -11.81 22.35
CA PRO A 26 6.76 -11.47 23.71
C PRO A 26 5.62 -10.79 24.49
N GLU A 27 5.74 -10.77 25.82
CA GLU A 27 4.87 -9.95 26.67
C GLU A 27 5.30 -8.48 26.66
N ASN A 28 6.60 -8.22 26.57
CA ASN A 28 7.18 -6.88 26.64
C ASN A 28 8.09 -6.62 25.44
N ILE A 29 7.92 -5.47 24.80
CA ILE A 29 8.89 -4.94 23.83
C ILE A 29 9.57 -3.70 24.42
N ILE A 30 10.89 -3.70 24.43
CA ILE A 30 11.71 -2.63 25.00
C ILE A 30 12.60 -2.05 23.93
N PHE A 31 12.43 -0.75 23.67
CA PHE A 31 13.27 -0.02 22.72
C PHE A 31 14.43 0.68 23.41
N ILE A 32 15.66 0.37 22.98
CA ILE A 32 16.84 1.16 23.30
C ILE A 32 16.88 2.35 22.33
N ILE A 33 16.81 3.56 22.86
CA ILE A 33 16.73 4.79 22.06
C ILE A 33 17.86 5.75 22.41
N ASP A 34 18.37 6.48 21.41
CA ASP A 34 19.21 7.65 21.66
C ASP A 34 18.35 8.76 22.29
N GLU A 35 18.92 9.52 23.23
CA GLU A 35 18.25 10.69 23.84
C GLU A 35 18.26 11.90 22.88
N ASP A 36 17.63 11.74 21.71
CA ASP A 36 17.41 12.79 20.71
C ASP A 36 15.93 12.89 20.31
N MET A 37 15.56 14.03 19.71
CA MET A 37 14.16 14.35 19.41
C MET A 37 13.53 13.36 18.42
N GLU A 38 14.26 13.02 17.35
CA GLU A 38 13.80 12.10 16.30
C GLU A 38 13.51 10.70 16.86
N SER A 39 14.43 10.16 17.68
CA SER A 39 14.27 8.84 18.30
C SER A 39 13.09 8.79 19.29
N ASN A 40 12.84 9.90 19.99
CA ASN A 40 11.67 10.00 20.87
C ASN A 40 10.36 10.06 20.06
N GLU A 41 10.29 10.85 18.99
CA GLU A 41 9.11 10.91 18.12
C GLU A 41 8.80 9.54 17.49
N ASN A 42 9.82 8.87 16.96
CA ASN A 42 9.71 7.51 16.41
C ASN A 42 9.20 6.52 17.46
N TYR A 43 9.68 6.62 18.71
CA TYR A 43 9.17 5.80 19.80
C TYR A 43 7.69 6.05 20.09
N GLU A 44 7.26 7.31 20.19
CA GLU A 44 5.85 7.62 20.48
C GLU A 44 4.92 7.06 19.39
N GLN A 45 5.33 7.15 18.12
CA GLN A 45 4.59 6.59 17.00
C GLN A 45 4.47 5.07 17.09
N ILE A 46 5.58 4.35 17.25
CA ILE A 46 5.55 2.88 17.29
C ILE A 46 4.91 2.33 18.56
N SER A 47 5.10 3.00 19.70
CA SER A 47 4.45 2.65 20.96
C SER A 47 2.92 2.78 20.85
N LYS A 48 2.44 3.86 20.21
CA LYS A 48 1.02 4.04 19.92
C LYS A 48 0.51 2.94 18.97
N PHE A 49 1.28 2.60 17.94
CA PHE A 49 0.97 1.50 17.03
C PHE A 49 0.79 0.16 17.76
N PHE A 50 1.76 -0.25 18.59
CA PHE A 50 1.66 -1.48 19.36
C PHE A 50 0.47 -1.45 20.33
N LYS A 51 0.23 -0.31 21.00
CA LYS A 51 -0.89 -0.19 21.93
C LYS A 51 -2.26 -0.37 21.26
N ILE A 52 -2.42 0.12 20.03
CA ILE A 52 -3.69 0.04 19.29
C ILE A 52 -3.88 -1.35 18.69
N ASN A 53 -2.84 -1.89 18.05
CA ASN A 53 -2.96 -3.09 17.21
C ASN A 53 -2.57 -4.39 17.92
N TYR A 54 -1.73 -4.29 18.95
CA TYR A 54 -1.16 -5.40 19.70
C TYR A 54 -1.27 -5.12 21.20
N SER A 55 -2.50 -4.88 21.67
CA SER A 55 -2.80 -4.42 23.04
C SER A 55 -2.34 -5.36 24.18
N HIS A 56 -1.98 -6.59 23.85
CA HIS A 56 -1.38 -7.56 24.77
C HIS A 56 0.10 -7.31 25.04
N ILE A 57 0.76 -6.46 24.24
CA ILE A 57 2.19 -6.17 24.34
C ILE A 57 2.41 -4.90 25.15
N ASN A 58 3.26 -4.99 26.17
CA ASN A 58 3.73 -3.83 26.91
C ASN A 58 4.93 -3.20 26.20
N CYS A 59 4.73 -2.00 25.66
CA CYS A 59 5.81 -1.24 25.02
C CYS A 59 6.47 -0.26 26.01
N SER A 60 7.80 -0.32 26.11
CA SER A 60 8.60 0.60 26.93
C SER A 60 9.89 1.04 26.23
N ARG A 61 10.56 2.08 26.75
CA ARG A 61 11.87 2.53 26.26
C ARG A 61 12.93 2.60 27.35
N ARG A 62 14.19 2.57 26.91
CA ARG A 62 15.39 2.91 27.68
C ARG A 62 16.20 3.93 26.89
N CYS A 63 16.33 5.14 27.42
CA CYS A 63 17.07 6.22 26.78
C CYS A 63 18.55 6.15 27.16
N VAL A 64 19.44 6.32 26.18
CA VAL A 64 20.88 6.41 26.40
C VAL A 64 21.46 7.67 25.76
N LYS A 65 22.39 8.34 26.46
CA LYS A 65 23.13 9.49 25.92
C LYS A 65 24.18 9.01 24.93
N LYS A 66 23.75 8.90 23.66
CA LYS A 66 24.45 8.19 22.58
C LYS A 66 24.66 6.72 22.93
N ILE A 67 24.24 5.82 22.05
CA ILE A 67 24.54 4.40 22.18
C ILE A 67 26.06 4.20 22.30
N ASN A 68 26.51 3.94 23.53
CA ASN A 68 27.90 3.72 23.89
C ASN A 68 28.02 2.59 24.92
N ASN A 69 29.22 2.00 25.04
CA ASN A 69 29.39 0.73 25.73
C ASN A 69 29.10 0.82 27.24
N ASN A 70 29.36 1.98 27.86
CA ASN A 70 29.15 2.18 29.29
C ASN A 70 27.66 2.28 29.64
N TYR A 71 26.88 3.05 28.87
CA TYR A 71 25.45 3.19 29.13
C TYR A 71 24.65 1.94 28.75
N LEU A 72 25.02 1.29 27.63
CA LEU A 72 24.42 0.02 27.23
C LEU A 72 24.59 -1.05 28.32
N GLY A 73 25.76 -1.10 28.96
CA GLY A 73 26.00 -2.06 30.03
C GLY A 73 25.06 -1.91 31.23
N ASN A 74 24.71 -0.68 31.60
CA ASN A 74 23.78 -0.46 32.71
C ASN A 74 22.35 -0.86 32.33
N VAL A 75 21.93 -0.54 31.11
CA VAL A 75 20.59 -0.89 30.59
C VAL A 75 20.44 -2.40 30.42
N LEU A 76 21.42 -3.06 29.78
CA LEU A 76 21.29 -4.47 29.45
C LEU A 76 21.40 -5.40 30.67
N LYS A 77 22.04 -4.96 31.75
CA LYS A 77 22.09 -5.71 33.03
C LYS A 77 20.74 -5.86 33.71
N GLU A 78 19.73 -5.09 33.32
CA GLU A 78 18.37 -5.20 33.85
C GLU A 78 17.65 -6.48 33.37
N PHE A 79 18.14 -7.11 32.30
CA PHE A 79 17.46 -8.22 31.65
C PHE A 79 18.06 -9.58 32.01
N ASN A 80 17.20 -10.61 32.09
CA ASN A 80 17.58 -11.99 32.34
C ASN A 80 17.78 -12.73 31.01
N SER A 81 18.89 -13.46 30.88
CA SER A 81 19.23 -14.22 29.67
C SER A 81 18.28 -15.38 29.37
N GLU A 82 17.56 -15.89 30.37
CA GLU A 82 16.61 -17.00 30.19
C GLU A 82 15.29 -16.56 29.52
N ASP A 83 14.87 -15.31 29.72
CA ASP A 83 13.57 -14.81 29.27
C ASP A 83 13.65 -13.64 28.27
N THR A 84 14.86 -13.20 27.93
CA THR A 84 15.10 -12.04 27.06
C THR A 84 15.81 -12.43 25.77
N ILE A 85 15.34 -11.85 24.67
CA ILE A 85 15.98 -11.91 23.36
C ILE A 85 16.21 -10.51 22.81
N ILE A 86 17.39 -10.28 22.24
CA ILE A 86 17.76 -9.01 21.63
C ILE A 86 17.68 -9.13 20.11
N SER A 87 16.85 -8.30 19.48
CA SER A 87 16.79 -8.20 18.03
C SER A 87 17.75 -7.12 17.52
N LEU A 88 18.75 -7.57 16.76
CA LEU A 88 19.83 -6.77 16.20
C LEU A 88 19.46 -6.27 14.80
N PHE A 89 18.27 -5.71 14.64
CA PHE A 89 17.89 -5.03 13.41
C PHE A 89 18.19 -3.53 13.52
N GLY A 90 18.81 -2.94 12.50
CA GLY A 90 18.92 -1.48 12.44
C GLY A 90 19.75 -0.88 11.32
N ASP A 91 19.49 0.40 11.06
CA ASP A 91 20.13 1.20 10.01
C ASP A 91 21.38 1.96 10.51
N LYS A 92 21.72 1.78 11.78
CA LYS A 92 22.93 2.31 12.44
C LYS A 92 23.89 1.13 12.78
N PRO A 93 24.76 0.68 11.85
CA PRO A 93 25.61 -0.50 12.07
C PRO A 93 26.47 -0.45 13.34
N LYS A 94 26.98 0.74 13.68
CA LYS A 94 27.76 0.94 14.90
C LYS A 94 26.94 0.66 16.17
N ALA A 95 25.69 1.13 16.22
CA ALA A 95 24.82 0.89 17.38
C ALA A 95 24.50 -0.60 17.54
N VAL A 96 24.16 -1.27 16.43
CA VAL A 96 23.91 -2.72 16.39
C VAL A 96 25.11 -3.51 16.91
N LEU A 97 26.31 -3.21 16.40
CA LEU A 97 27.54 -3.88 16.85
C LEU A 97 27.82 -3.65 18.34
N MET A 98 27.60 -2.44 18.86
CA MET A 98 27.84 -2.15 20.27
C MET A 98 26.87 -2.88 21.20
N VAL A 99 25.59 -2.97 20.81
CA VAL A 99 24.59 -3.76 21.54
C VAL A 99 24.95 -5.23 21.51
N TYR A 100 25.34 -5.77 20.35
CA TYR A 100 25.76 -7.16 20.23
C TYR A 100 26.95 -7.49 21.13
N ILE A 101 28.04 -6.71 21.05
CA ILE A 101 29.23 -6.92 21.90
C ILE A 101 28.82 -6.94 23.38
N LYS A 102 28.00 -5.98 23.79
CA LYS A 102 27.62 -5.87 25.20
C LYS A 102 26.66 -6.96 25.66
N ALA A 103 25.77 -7.41 24.78
CA ALA A 103 24.87 -8.54 25.03
C ALA A 103 25.65 -9.84 25.24
N GLN A 104 26.65 -10.09 24.39
CA GLN A 104 27.55 -11.24 24.51
C GLN A 104 28.30 -11.25 25.84
N GLU A 105 28.85 -10.12 26.27
CA GLU A 105 29.50 -9.98 27.59
C GLU A 105 28.57 -10.31 28.77
N LEU A 106 27.26 -10.15 28.60
CA LEU A 106 26.24 -10.39 29.62
C LEU A 106 25.52 -11.75 29.43
N GLY A 107 25.89 -12.54 28.41
CA GLY A 107 25.25 -13.81 28.10
C GLY A 107 23.81 -13.69 27.60
N LEU A 108 23.41 -12.53 27.05
CA LEU A 108 22.09 -12.30 26.48
C LEU A 108 22.02 -12.82 25.05
N LYS A 109 20.93 -13.54 24.74
CA LYS A 109 20.73 -14.11 23.42
C LYS A 109 20.40 -13.05 22.38
N CYS A 110 20.98 -13.18 21.20
CA CYS A 110 20.85 -12.24 20.10
C CYS A 110 20.35 -12.91 18.82
N VAL A 111 19.49 -12.19 18.10
CA VAL A 111 19.04 -12.57 16.76
C VAL A 111 19.23 -11.44 15.77
N TYR A 112 19.48 -11.79 14.52
CA TYR A 112 19.49 -10.87 13.39
C TYR A 112 18.36 -11.22 12.43
N ILE A 113 17.65 -10.21 11.92
CA ILE A 113 16.65 -10.40 10.86
C ILE A 113 17.28 -10.02 9.54
N ASP A 114 17.36 -11.00 8.64
CA ASP A 114 17.67 -10.77 7.24
C ASP A 114 16.37 -10.68 6.42
N ASN A 115 16.01 -9.45 6.06
CA ASN A 115 14.82 -9.17 5.25
C ASN A 115 14.95 -9.60 3.79
N LYS A 116 16.16 -9.88 3.30
CA LYS A 116 16.34 -10.29 1.90
C LYS A 116 16.10 -11.78 1.71
N GLU A 117 16.57 -12.55 2.68
CA GLU A 117 16.45 -14.00 2.69
C GLU A 117 15.21 -14.48 3.45
N ASP A 118 14.44 -13.56 4.06
CA ASP A 118 13.32 -13.84 4.95
C ASP A 118 13.70 -14.84 6.06
N THR A 119 14.83 -14.59 6.71
CA THR A 119 15.38 -15.45 7.77
C THR A 119 15.70 -14.69 9.06
N ILE A 120 15.50 -15.37 10.19
CA ILE A 120 16.05 -14.98 11.50
C ILE A 120 17.27 -15.84 11.77
N LEU A 121 18.42 -15.20 11.91
CA LEU A 121 19.66 -15.83 12.35
C LEU A 121 19.75 -15.73 13.89
N PHE A 122 19.72 -16.89 14.53
CA PHE A 122 20.08 -17.06 15.94
C PHE A 122 21.60 -17.12 16.05
N ILE A 123 22.20 -15.97 16.35
CA ILE A 123 23.66 -15.78 16.27
C ILE A 123 24.38 -16.74 17.22
N ASP A 124 23.84 -16.93 18.43
CA ASP A 124 24.45 -17.80 19.45
C ASP A 124 24.37 -19.29 19.11
N GLU A 125 23.43 -19.68 18.25
CA GLU A 125 23.15 -21.07 17.89
C GLU A 125 23.65 -21.41 16.47
N ASP A 126 24.20 -20.44 15.74
CA ASP A 126 24.54 -20.54 14.31
C ASP A 126 23.42 -21.19 13.50
N LYS A 127 22.19 -20.72 13.76
CA LYS A 127 20.96 -21.32 13.25
C LYS A 127 20.09 -20.28 12.57
N GLU A 128 19.74 -20.55 11.33
CA GLU A 128 18.76 -19.76 10.59
C GLU A 128 17.39 -20.41 10.59
N VAL A 129 16.35 -19.59 10.70
CA VAL A 129 14.95 -19.99 10.64
C VAL A 129 14.22 -19.11 9.66
N SER A 130 13.48 -19.70 8.72
CA SER A 130 12.63 -18.96 7.79
C SER A 130 11.48 -18.27 8.51
N ILE A 131 11.16 -17.05 8.08
CA ILE A 131 10.10 -16.20 8.64
C ILE A 131 8.81 -16.30 7.82
N SER A 132 8.73 -17.16 6.79
CA SER A 132 7.63 -17.23 5.81
C SER A 132 6.20 -17.45 6.35
N GLU A 133 6.01 -17.59 7.67
CA GLU A 133 4.69 -17.60 8.34
C GLU A 133 4.34 -16.26 9.02
N PHE A 134 5.25 -15.28 9.05
CA PHE A 134 5.12 -14.02 9.78
C PHE A 134 5.40 -12.81 8.87
N ASP A 135 4.41 -12.48 8.05
CA ASP A 135 4.48 -11.34 7.13
C ASP A 135 3.75 -10.11 7.68
N MET A 136 4.30 -8.94 7.35
CA MET A 136 3.63 -7.67 7.59
C MET A 136 2.48 -7.47 6.59
N ASP A 137 1.32 -7.10 7.13
CA ASP A 137 0.20 -6.67 6.32
C ASP A 137 0.30 -5.17 5.95
N ILE A 138 -0.60 -4.68 5.09
CA ILE A 138 -0.60 -3.26 4.68
C ILE A 138 -0.86 -2.32 5.86
N HIS A 139 -1.62 -2.76 6.87
CA HIS A 139 -1.90 -1.97 8.05
C HIS A 139 -0.64 -1.79 8.92
N ASP A 140 0.19 -2.84 9.05
CA ASP A 140 1.48 -2.77 9.74
C ASP A 140 2.41 -1.77 9.04
N PHE A 141 2.52 -1.83 7.71
CA PHE A 141 3.37 -0.92 6.92
C PHE A 141 3.00 0.56 7.09
N ILE A 142 1.71 0.89 7.10
CA ILE A 142 1.25 2.28 7.30
C ILE A 142 1.37 2.66 8.78
N GLY A 143 1.10 1.73 9.69
CA GLY A 143 1.12 1.96 11.12
C GLY A 143 2.51 2.28 11.67
N ILE A 144 3.57 1.61 11.18
CA ILE A 144 4.96 1.89 11.62
C ILE A 144 5.43 3.31 11.30
N THR A 145 4.87 3.95 10.27
CA THR A 145 5.23 5.32 9.91
C THR A 145 4.45 6.37 10.70
N GLY A 146 3.69 5.95 11.72
CA GLY A 146 2.76 6.80 12.46
C GLY A 146 1.43 7.05 11.73
N GLY A 147 1.21 6.37 10.61
CA GLY A 147 0.05 6.57 9.75
C GLY A 147 -1.20 5.82 10.22
N GLU A 148 -2.29 6.07 9.48
CA GLU A 148 -3.57 5.41 9.67
C GLU A 148 -4.34 5.32 8.36
N ILE A 149 -4.85 4.13 8.05
CA ILE A 149 -5.81 3.94 6.96
C ILE A 149 -7.16 4.47 7.43
N LEU A 150 -7.69 5.47 6.72
CA LEU A 150 -9.00 6.05 6.97
C LEU A 150 -10.09 5.30 6.20
N GLU A 151 -9.83 5.01 4.94
CA GLU A 151 -10.78 4.39 4.01
C GLU A 151 -10.05 3.47 3.03
N GLU A 152 -10.72 2.42 2.56
CA GLU A 152 -10.28 1.57 1.47
C GLU A 152 -11.46 1.09 0.62
N ASN A 153 -11.20 0.74 -0.64
CA ASN A 153 -12.19 0.28 -1.61
C ASN A 153 -12.07 -1.22 -1.95
N SER A 154 -11.24 -1.97 -1.23
CA SER A 154 -10.99 -3.41 -1.47
C SER A 154 -12.27 -4.24 -1.64
N LYS A 155 -13.26 -4.07 -0.74
CA LYS A 155 -14.56 -4.77 -0.84
C LYS A 155 -15.37 -4.42 -2.10
N ILE A 156 -15.25 -3.17 -2.58
CA ILE A 156 -15.93 -2.73 -3.81
C ILE A 156 -15.20 -3.29 -5.02
N PHE A 157 -13.87 -3.34 -4.98
CA PHE A 157 -13.06 -3.83 -6.08
C PHE A 157 -13.15 -5.36 -6.22
N ASP A 158 -13.48 -6.07 -5.14
CA ASP A 158 -13.77 -7.50 -5.10
C ASP A 158 -15.14 -7.91 -5.63
N ASP A 159 -16.03 -6.94 -5.79
CA ASP A 159 -17.37 -7.22 -6.26
C ASP A 159 -17.34 -7.50 -7.78
N GLU A 160 -17.78 -8.71 -8.15
CA GLU A 160 -17.79 -9.20 -9.53
C GLU A 160 -18.45 -8.21 -10.52
N ARG A 161 -19.39 -7.39 -10.07
CA ARG A 161 -20.04 -6.36 -10.91
C ARG A 161 -19.03 -5.34 -11.42
N PHE A 162 -18.08 -4.92 -10.58
CA PHE A 162 -17.04 -3.96 -10.94
C PHE A 162 -15.96 -4.64 -11.77
N ILE A 163 -15.54 -5.84 -11.40
CA ILE A 163 -14.57 -6.64 -12.17
C ILE A 163 -15.08 -6.88 -13.60
N ASN A 164 -16.32 -7.33 -13.75
CA ASN A 164 -16.95 -7.56 -15.06
C ASN A 164 -17.06 -6.28 -15.88
N MET A 165 -17.41 -5.16 -15.24
CA MET A 165 -17.47 -3.87 -15.92
C MET A 165 -16.08 -3.38 -16.36
N SER A 166 -15.03 -3.62 -15.56
CA SER A 166 -13.66 -3.30 -15.93
C SER A 166 -13.14 -4.19 -17.06
N LYS A 167 -13.45 -5.49 -17.04
CA LYS A 167 -13.17 -6.42 -18.17
C LYS A 167 -13.92 -6.01 -19.44
N PHE A 168 -15.15 -5.50 -19.31
CA PHE A 168 -15.87 -4.90 -20.44
C PHE A 168 -15.16 -3.65 -20.97
N ILE A 169 -14.71 -2.73 -20.11
CA ILE A 169 -13.95 -1.54 -20.52
C ILE A 169 -12.65 -1.93 -21.22
N MET A 170 -11.92 -2.91 -20.68
CA MET A 170 -10.72 -3.50 -21.27
C MET A 170 -10.97 -4.02 -22.70
N ASN A 171 -12.09 -4.71 -22.92
CA ASN A 171 -12.43 -5.25 -24.24
C ASN A 171 -13.03 -4.21 -25.22
N ASN A 172 -13.33 -2.99 -24.75
CA ASN A 172 -14.00 -1.93 -25.52
C ASN A 172 -13.29 -0.57 -25.35
N ARG A 173 -11.95 -0.58 -25.39
CA ARG A 173 -11.11 0.59 -25.06
C ARG A 173 -11.32 1.78 -25.99
N ARG A 174 -11.54 1.54 -27.28
CA ARG A 174 -11.82 2.60 -28.27
C ARG A 174 -13.12 3.33 -27.94
N GLU A 175 -14.16 2.59 -27.59
CA GLU A 175 -15.46 3.11 -27.18
C GLU A 175 -15.39 3.77 -25.81
N TRP A 176 -14.57 3.24 -24.89
CA TRP A 176 -14.30 3.86 -23.60
C TRP A 176 -13.73 5.27 -23.74
N GLU A 177 -12.81 5.52 -24.68
CA GLU A 177 -12.30 6.88 -24.95
C GLU A 177 -13.40 7.86 -25.38
N ILE A 178 -14.35 7.39 -26.19
CA ILE A 178 -15.52 8.19 -26.59
C ILE A 178 -16.42 8.44 -25.37
N PHE A 179 -16.69 7.41 -24.58
CA PHE A 179 -17.51 7.53 -23.37
C PHE A 179 -16.87 8.47 -22.32
N LYS A 180 -15.55 8.44 -22.15
CA LYS A 180 -14.80 9.39 -21.31
C LYS A 180 -15.03 10.83 -21.72
N ARG A 181 -15.01 11.12 -23.02
CA ARG A 181 -15.32 12.46 -23.55
C ARG A 181 -16.75 12.88 -23.25
N ILE A 182 -17.73 11.98 -23.46
CA ILE A 182 -19.14 12.24 -23.16
C ILE A 182 -19.30 12.63 -21.69
N LYS A 183 -18.75 11.83 -20.76
CA LYS A 183 -18.85 12.06 -19.31
C LYS A 183 -18.23 13.37 -18.83
N ARG A 184 -17.13 13.80 -19.46
CA ARG A 184 -16.38 15.02 -19.09
C ARG A 184 -16.98 16.29 -19.66
N ASN A 185 -17.81 16.19 -20.70
CA ASN A 185 -18.42 17.34 -21.33
C ASN A 185 -19.66 17.79 -20.53
N TYR A 186 -19.57 18.93 -19.84
CA TYR A 186 -20.66 19.49 -19.02
C TYR A 186 -21.89 19.93 -19.81
N ASP A 187 -21.75 20.20 -21.11
CA ASP A 187 -22.90 20.49 -21.98
C ASP A 187 -23.74 19.24 -22.24
N ILE A 188 -23.12 18.07 -22.19
CA ILE A 188 -23.71 16.77 -22.49
C ILE A 188 -24.10 16.05 -21.21
N THR A 189 -23.23 16.01 -20.21
CA THR A 189 -23.38 15.21 -19.00
C THR A 189 -23.53 16.11 -17.78
N ASN A 190 -24.65 15.96 -17.09
CA ASN A 190 -24.90 16.60 -15.80
C ASN A 190 -24.84 15.55 -14.68
N TRP A 191 -23.77 15.60 -13.90
CA TRP A 191 -23.63 14.85 -12.66
C TRP A 191 -24.41 15.58 -11.56
N ASP A 192 -25.61 15.11 -11.28
CA ASP A 192 -26.48 15.73 -10.27
C ASP A 192 -25.75 15.73 -8.91
N ARG A 193 -25.39 16.93 -8.44
CA ARG A 193 -24.68 17.12 -7.16
C ARG A 193 -25.64 17.04 -5.98
N ALA A 194 -26.93 17.34 -6.18
CA ALA A 194 -27.94 17.26 -5.14
C ALA A 194 -28.45 15.81 -4.96
N ARG A 195 -28.46 15.01 -6.02
CA ARG A 195 -28.82 13.58 -5.98
C ARG A 195 -27.59 12.72 -6.27
N LEU A 196 -26.98 12.24 -5.20
CA LEU A 196 -25.67 11.61 -5.23
C LEU A 196 -25.56 10.39 -6.15
N ASN A 197 -26.65 9.72 -6.56
CA ASN A 197 -26.60 8.56 -7.45
C ASN A 197 -27.26 8.77 -8.84
N ILE A 198 -27.47 10.01 -9.28
CA ILE A 198 -28.09 10.30 -10.59
C ILE A 198 -27.10 11.00 -11.53
N VAL A 199 -27.20 10.66 -12.82
CA VAL A 199 -26.56 11.37 -13.93
C VAL A 199 -27.54 11.56 -15.08
N GLN A 200 -27.45 12.68 -15.76
CA GLN A 200 -28.26 13.00 -16.94
C GLN A 200 -27.37 13.23 -18.16
N PHE A 201 -27.81 12.73 -19.31
CA PHE A 201 -27.14 12.90 -20.60
C PHE A 201 -28.08 13.58 -21.59
N MET A 202 -27.66 14.73 -22.15
CA MET A 202 -28.39 15.48 -23.18
C MET A 202 -28.15 14.82 -24.54
N THR A 203 -29.08 13.97 -24.96
CA THR A 203 -28.91 13.11 -26.14
C THR A 203 -28.97 13.85 -27.45
N MET A 204 -29.65 15.01 -27.50
CA MET A 204 -29.68 15.85 -28.70
C MET A 204 -28.32 16.47 -29.07
N LYS A 205 -27.39 16.55 -28.11
CA LYS A 205 -26.03 17.07 -28.33
C LYS A 205 -25.02 15.98 -28.72
N LEU A 206 -25.47 14.73 -28.85
CA LEU A 206 -24.61 13.60 -29.20
C LEU A 206 -24.69 13.32 -30.70
N SER A 207 -23.55 13.03 -31.32
CA SER A 207 -23.54 12.38 -32.63
C SER A 207 -24.13 10.96 -32.56
N ASN A 208 -24.53 10.40 -33.69
CA ASN A 208 -25.03 9.01 -33.76
C ASN A 208 -24.06 8.00 -33.15
N ARG A 209 -22.75 8.19 -33.37
CA ARG A 209 -21.70 7.33 -32.81
C ARG A 209 -21.62 7.47 -31.29
N GLU A 210 -21.60 8.70 -30.76
CA GLU A 210 -21.54 8.95 -29.33
C GLU A 210 -22.80 8.44 -28.61
N TYR A 211 -23.97 8.61 -29.23
CA TYR A 211 -25.22 8.05 -28.71
C TYR A 211 -25.17 6.52 -28.63
N SER A 212 -24.69 5.87 -29.68
CA SER A 212 -24.54 4.41 -29.70
C SER A 212 -23.59 3.93 -28.59
N VAL A 213 -22.44 4.61 -28.42
CA VAL A 213 -21.47 4.31 -27.35
C VAL A 213 -22.09 4.53 -25.97
N LEU A 214 -22.76 5.67 -25.73
CA LEU A 214 -23.47 5.93 -24.48
C LEU A 214 -24.44 4.79 -24.17
N MET A 215 -25.29 4.42 -25.12
CA MET A 215 -26.27 3.35 -24.93
C MET A 215 -25.62 1.99 -24.69
N MET A 216 -24.48 1.70 -25.33
CA MET A 216 -23.71 0.48 -25.08
C MET A 216 -23.25 0.41 -23.62
N PHE A 217 -22.62 1.46 -23.10
CA PHE A 217 -22.19 1.53 -21.71
C PHE A 217 -23.36 1.49 -20.72
N LEU A 218 -24.44 2.24 -20.96
CA LEU A 218 -25.61 2.21 -20.08
C LEU A 218 -26.29 0.83 -20.05
N LYS A 219 -26.27 0.08 -21.16
CA LYS A 219 -26.76 -1.31 -21.21
C LYS A 219 -25.87 -2.23 -20.38
N GLU A 220 -24.55 -2.11 -20.50
CA GLU A 220 -23.64 -2.96 -19.73
C GLU A 220 -23.70 -2.67 -18.23
N LEU A 221 -23.83 -1.40 -17.83
CA LEU A 221 -24.07 -1.02 -16.43
C LEU A 221 -25.34 -1.64 -15.86
N ARG A 222 -26.41 -1.72 -16.67
CA ARG A 222 -27.65 -2.38 -16.26
C ARG A 222 -27.48 -3.89 -16.13
N LYS A 223 -26.80 -4.50 -17.10
CA LYS A 223 -26.53 -5.95 -17.10
C LYS A 223 -25.74 -6.38 -15.86
N ASN A 224 -24.78 -5.56 -15.42
CA ASN A 224 -24.00 -5.78 -14.21
C ASN A 224 -24.68 -5.24 -12.93
N SER A 225 -25.95 -4.84 -12.98
CA SER A 225 -26.71 -4.34 -11.81
C SER A 225 -26.09 -3.12 -11.11
N LEU A 226 -25.31 -2.31 -11.83
CA LEU A 226 -24.67 -1.08 -11.34
C LEU A 226 -25.61 0.14 -11.43
N GLY A 227 -26.75 0.01 -12.12
CA GLY A 227 -27.79 1.01 -12.13
C GLY A 227 -28.88 0.73 -13.16
N LYS A 228 -29.75 1.72 -13.38
CA LYS A 228 -30.84 1.66 -14.35
C LYS A 228 -31.13 2.98 -15.02
N ILE A 229 -31.65 2.92 -16.24
CA ILE A 229 -32.25 4.08 -16.90
C ILE A 229 -33.55 4.39 -16.16
N SER A 230 -33.62 5.57 -15.52
CA SER A 230 -34.80 6.01 -14.76
C SER A 230 -35.80 6.77 -15.63
N SER A 231 -35.32 7.49 -16.66
CA SER A 231 -36.15 8.12 -17.67
C SER A 231 -35.39 8.28 -18.99
N ARG A 232 -36.11 8.27 -20.10
CA ARG A 232 -35.57 8.48 -21.44
C ARG A 232 -36.62 9.16 -22.32
N ASN A 233 -36.23 10.26 -22.95
CA ASN A 233 -36.98 10.87 -24.04
C ASN A 233 -36.01 11.20 -25.19
N LYS A 234 -36.46 11.95 -26.21
CA LYS A 234 -35.63 12.30 -27.37
C LYS A 234 -34.46 13.23 -27.01
N GLU A 235 -34.62 14.04 -25.97
CA GLU A 235 -33.68 15.10 -25.59
C GLU A 235 -32.67 14.65 -24.54
N ARG A 236 -33.06 13.72 -23.66
CA ARG A 236 -32.29 13.36 -22.48
C ARG A 236 -32.51 11.91 -22.05
N ILE A 237 -31.46 11.32 -21.51
CA ILE A 237 -31.48 10.09 -20.72
C ILE A 237 -31.09 10.42 -19.28
N THR A 238 -31.86 9.91 -18.31
CA THR A 238 -31.47 9.93 -16.90
C THR A 238 -31.11 8.51 -16.47
N PHE A 239 -29.93 8.35 -15.88
CA PHE A 239 -29.45 7.11 -15.31
C PHE A 239 -29.33 7.24 -13.79
N LYS A 240 -29.86 6.26 -13.06
CA LYS A 240 -29.76 6.15 -11.61
C LYS A 240 -28.86 4.97 -11.27
N PHE A 241 -27.70 5.25 -10.67
CA PHE A 241 -26.79 4.26 -10.13
C PHE A 241 -27.39 3.56 -8.91
N SER A 242 -27.01 2.31 -8.69
CA SER A 242 -27.48 1.52 -7.56
C SER A 242 -27.07 2.13 -6.21
N ASN A 243 -25.87 2.72 -6.13
CA ASN A 243 -25.35 3.46 -5.00
C ASN A 243 -24.29 4.48 -5.46
N ASN A 244 -23.69 5.23 -4.52
CA ASN A 244 -22.66 6.22 -4.83
C ASN A 244 -21.37 5.57 -5.36
N SER A 245 -20.93 4.43 -4.80
CA SER A 245 -19.74 3.72 -5.28
C SER A 245 -19.84 3.33 -6.76
N CYS A 246 -21.03 2.90 -7.22
CA CYS A 246 -21.27 2.61 -8.64
C CYS A 246 -21.14 3.87 -9.51
N LYS A 247 -21.61 5.02 -9.00
CA LYS A 247 -21.46 6.31 -9.69
C LYS A 247 -20.00 6.72 -9.73
N ASP A 248 -19.28 6.60 -8.62
CA ASP A 248 -17.89 7.04 -8.49
C ASP A 248 -16.96 6.20 -9.37
N PHE A 249 -17.16 4.88 -9.40
CA PHE A 249 -16.43 3.96 -10.29
C PHE A 249 -16.52 4.37 -11.76
N ILE A 250 -17.73 4.75 -12.22
CA ILE A 250 -17.93 5.21 -13.60
C ILE A 250 -17.61 6.69 -13.77
N GLY A 251 -17.73 7.51 -12.75
CA GLY A 251 -17.48 8.96 -12.80
C GLY A 251 -15.98 9.23 -12.93
N LYS A 252 -15.19 8.64 -12.03
CA LYS A 252 -13.74 8.65 -12.06
C LYS A 252 -13.25 7.92 -13.32
N VAL A 253 -12.17 8.42 -13.91
CA VAL A 253 -11.72 7.98 -15.24
C VAL A 253 -10.84 6.72 -15.15
N GLY A 254 -10.05 6.60 -14.09
CA GLY A 254 -9.05 5.55 -13.92
C GLY A 254 -9.51 4.31 -13.14
N THR A 255 -10.61 4.38 -12.39
CA THR A 255 -10.95 3.36 -11.38
C THR A 255 -11.12 1.95 -11.94
N TRP A 256 -11.53 1.79 -13.19
CA TRP A 256 -11.58 0.47 -13.84
C TRP A 256 -10.19 -0.21 -13.95
N LEU A 257 -9.12 0.57 -14.15
CA LEU A 257 -7.75 0.08 -14.22
C LEU A 257 -7.25 -0.31 -12.83
N GLU A 258 -7.62 0.45 -11.80
CA GLU A 258 -7.32 0.15 -10.40
C GLU A 258 -7.97 -1.17 -9.98
N VAL A 259 -9.26 -1.37 -10.32
CA VAL A 259 -9.99 -2.64 -10.11
C VAL A 259 -9.31 -3.81 -10.82
N LEU A 260 -8.93 -3.67 -12.10
CA LEU A 260 -8.24 -4.76 -12.82
C LEU A 260 -6.86 -5.05 -12.25
N THR A 261 -6.14 -4.02 -11.80
CA THR A 261 -4.82 -4.19 -11.19
C THR A 261 -4.94 -4.94 -9.88
N TYR A 262 -5.92 -4.58 -9.05
CA TYR A 262 -6.21 -5.30 -7.82
C TYR A 262 -6.63 -6.76 -8.06
N ASP A 263 -7.54 -7.01 -9.00
CA ASP A 263 -7.98 -8.35 -9.43
C ASP A 263 -6.76 -9.19 -9.87
N ALA A 264 -5.89 -8.62 -10.71
CA ALA A 264 -4.69 -9.29 -11.18
C ALA A 264 -3.69 -9.61 -10.06
N ILE A 265 -3.49 -8.70 -9.11
CA ILE A 265 -2.62 -8.90 -7.94
C ILE A 265 -3.14 -10.05 -7.08
N LYS A 266 -4.44 -10.08 -6.76
CA LYS A 266 -5.01 -11.17 -5.96
C LYS A 266 -4.94 -12.53 -6.66
N GLU A 267 -5.09 -12.55 -7.99
CA GLU A 267 -4.95 -13.78 -8.78
C GLU A 267 -3.51 -14.34 -8.86
N LEU A 268 -2.50 -13.64 -8.32
CA LEU A 268 -1.11 -14.14 -8.31
C LEU A 268 -0.89 -15.30 -7.33
N GLY A 269 -1.71 -15.39 -6.28
CA GLY A 269 -1.74 -16.52 -5.34
C GLY A 269 -0.60 -16.62 -4.33
N PHE A 270 0.41 -15.74 -4.40
CA PHE A 270 1.52 -15.65 -3.44
C PHE A 270 1.56 -14.32 -2.67
N ILE A 271 0.54 -13.48 -2.84
CA ILE A 271 0.43 -12.17 -2.17
C ILE A 271 -0.17 -12.38 -0.77
N ASP A 272 0.44 -11.77 0.24
CA ASP A 272 0.08 -11.98 1.66
C ASP A 272 -1.12 -11.13 2.06
N ASP A 273 -1.08 -9.82 1.75
CA ASP A 273 -2.19 -8.88 1.89
C ASP A 273 -2.27 -7.96 0.66
N ALA A 274 -3.47 -7.50 0.33
CA ALA A 274 -3.69 -6.53 -0.74
C ALA A 274 -4.87 -5.63 -0.42
N LYS A 275 -4.66 -4.32 -0.59
CA LYS A 275 -5.69 -3.29 -0.43
C LYS A 275 -5.77 -2.39 -1.64
N ALA A 276 -6.95 -1.87 -1.94
CA ALA A 276 -7.17 -0.99 -3.08
C ALA A 276 -7.89 0.30 -2.71
N GLY A 277 -7.60 1.38 -3.44
CA GLY A 277 -8.15 2.72 -3.22
C GLY A 277 -7.97 3.18 -1.78
N VAL A 278 -6.75 3.05 -1.26
CA VAL A 278 -6.40 3.26 0.15
C VAL A 278 -6.23 4.76 0.40
N VAL A 279 -7.03 5.32 1.30
CA VAL A 279 -6.87 6.69 1.80
C VAL A 279 -6.28 6.64 3.20
N PHE A 280 -5.17 7.34 3.41
CA PHE A 280 -4.43 7.26 4.67
C PHE A 280 -3.78 8.60 5.08
N LEU A 281 -3.53 8.75 6.38
CA LEU A 281 -2.78 9.86 6.97
C LEU A 281 -1.30 9.49 7.10
N TRP A 282 -0.41 10.48 6.93
CA TRP A 282 1.01 10.31 7.23
C TRP A 282 1.29 10.25 8.73
N ASP A 283 0.65 11.15 9.47
CA ASP A 283 0.70 11.23 10.92
C ASP A 283 -0.74 11.40 11.41
N ARG A 284 -1.13 10.59 12.40
CA ARG A 284 -2.41 10.72 13.09
C ARG A 284 -2.65 12.09 13.73
N LYS A 285 -1.62 12.94 13.87
CA LYS A 285 -1.72 14.33 14.35
C LYS A 285 -2.11 15.32 13.24
N GLU A 286 -1.84 15.00 11.97
CA GLU A 286 -2.10 15.88 10.82
C GLU A 286 -3.30 15.37 10.02
N GLU A 287 -4.50 15.47 10.60
CA GLU A 287 -5.75 14.93 10.04
C GLU A 287 -6.16 15.53 8.69
N ASP A 288 -5.60 16.69 8.33
CA ASP A 288 -5.94 17.43 7.10
C ASP A 288 -5.18 16.91 5.86
N ILE A 289 -4.06 16.19 6.03
CA ILE A 289 -3.24 15.73 4.90
C ILE A 289 -3.55 14.26 4.60
N LYS A 290 -4.54 14.06 3.73
CA LYS A 290 -4.96 12.75 3.22
C LYS A 290 -4.20 12.40 1.94
N ASN A 291 -3.76 11.16 1.85
CA ASN A 291 -3.08 10.61 0.67
C ASN A 291 -3.90 9.44 0.15
N GLU A 292 -3.90 9.24 -1.18
CA GLU A 292 -4.60 8.15 -1.85
C GLU A 292 -3.59 7.25 -2.56
N VAL A 293 -3.75 5.94 -2.43
CA VAL A 293 -2.98 4.94 -3.17
C VAL A 293 -3.94 4.03 -3.93
N ASP A 294 -3.64 3.81 -5.20
CA ASP A 294 -4.49 3.01 -6.08
C ASP A 294 -4.53 1.54 -5.64
N VAL A 295 -3.37 0.89 -5.52
CA VAL A 295 -3.25 -0.50 -4.99
C VAL A 295 -1.98 -0.64 -4.16
N LEU A 296 -2.13 -1.26 -2.99
CA LEU A 296 -1.04 -1.73 -2.13
C LEU A 296 -1.12 -3.25 -2.01
N ALA A 297 0.04 -3.91 -2.01
CA ALA A 297 0.13 -5.33 -1.68
C ALA A 297 1.39 -5.61 -0.86
N SER A 298 1.38 -6.68 -0.07
CA SER A 298 2.56 -7.21 0.60
C SER A 298 2.90 -8.59 0.06
N TYR A 299 4.20 -8.86 -0.08
CA TYR A 299 4.73 -10.16 -0.42
C TYR A 299 6.05 -10.35 0.31
N SER A 300 6.20 -11.44 1.07
CA SER A 300 7.43 -11.74 1.79
C SER A 300 7.83 -10.54 2.64
N SER A 301 6.84 -9.96 3.34
CA SER A 301 7.07 -8.86 4.25
C SER A 301 7.73 -7.62 3.57
N ASN A 302 7.50 -7.47 2.25
CA ASN A 302 7.90 -6.31 1.46
C ASN A 302 6.67 -5.64 0.84
N LEU A 303 6.64 -4.30 0.90
CA LEU A 303 5.55 -3.53 0.31
C LEU A 303 5.70 -3.44 -1.21
N ILE A 304 4.59 -3.64 -1.91
CA ILE A 304 4.40 -3.36 -3.32
C ILE A 304 3.44 -2.18 -3.42
N TYR A 305 3.93 -1.09 -4.00
CA TYR A 305 3.19 0.15 -4.18
C TYR A 305 2.88 0.34 -5.66
N ILE A 306 1.60 0.38 -6.01
CA ILE A 306 1.15 0.46 -7.40
C ILE A 306 0.30 1.70 -7.61
N SER A 307 0.67 2.53 -8.60
CA SER A 307 -0.18 3.60 -9.11
C SER A 307 -0.69 3.28 -10.52
N CYS A 308 -1.94 3.63 -10.80
CA CYS A 308 -2.66 3.34 -12.04
C CYS A 308 -3.01 4.63 -12.78
N LYS A 309 -2.67 4.73 -14.07
CA LYS A 309 -2.95 5.92 -14.91
C LYS A 309 -3.64 5.51 -16.21
N ASP A 310 -4.94 5.79 -16.33
CA ASP A 310 -5.69 5.62 -17.60
C ASP A 310 -5.46 6.81 -18.58
N THR A 311 -4.20 7.14 -18.84
CA THR A 311 -3.79 8.31 -19.62
C THR A 311 -2.32 8.23 -20.04
N ALA A 312 -1.95 9.00 -21.07
CA ALA A 312 -0.57 9.26 -21.48
C ALA A 312 0.04 10.53 -20.83
N HIS A 313 -0.71 11.22 -19.97
CA HIS A 313 -0.31 12.48 -19.36
C HIS A 313 0.54 12.34 -18.09
N TYR A 314 0.92 11.12 -17.67
CA TYR A 314 1.82 10.94 -16.54
C TYR A 314 3.25 11.33 -16.93
N ASP A 315 3.99 11.88 -15.98
CA ASP A 315 5.33 12.40 -16.21
C ASP A 315 6.20 12.32 -14.95
N SER A 316 7.30 13.07 -14.94
CA SER A 316 8.25 13.11 -13.82
C SER A 316 7.61 13.45 -12.48
N ASP A 317 6.58 14.30 -12.44
CA ASP A 317 5.92 14.66 -11.18
C ASP A 317 5.13 13.47 -10.64
N THR A 318 4.47 12.72 -11.53
CA THR A 318 3.81 11.45 -11.17
C THR A 318 4.81 10.43 -10.62
N LEU A 319 6.00 10.32 -11.23
CA LEU A 319 7.04 9.41 -10.76
C LEU A 319 7.63 9.85 -9.41
N ASN A 320 7.83 11.16 -9.22
CA ASN A 320 8.36 11.71 -7.98
C ASN A 320 7.38 11.51 -6.81
N GLU A 321 6.09 11.71 -7.03
CA GLU A 321 5.04 11.43 -6.03
C GLU A 321 5.07 9.96 -5.62
N LEU A 322 5.03 9.05 -6.60
CA LEU A 322 5.12 7.61 -6.37
C LEU A 322 6.37 7.24 -5.56
N GLU A 323 7.52 7.81 -5.92
CA GLU A 323 8.80 7.57 -5.23
C GLU A 323 8.77 7.99 -3.77
N VAL A 324 8.32 9.22 -3.51
CA VAL A 324 8.26 9.78 -2.15
C VAL A 324 7.31 8.95 -1.30
N TYR A 325 6.13 8.62 -1.83
CA TYR A 325 5.09 7.95 -1.06
C TYR A 325 5.46 6.50 -0.78
N ALA A 326 5.89 5.77 -1.81
CA ALA A 326 6.32 4.39 -1.66
C ALA A 326 7.52 4.27 -0.70
N LYS A 327 8.53 5.14 -0.83
CA LYS A 327 9.69 5.13 0.08
C LYS A 327 9.33 5.50 1.50
N LYS A 328 8.34 6.37 1.70
CA LYS A 328 7.91 6.76 3.04
C LYS A 328 7.28 5.57 3.76
N ILE A 329 6.39 4.82 3.09
CA ILE A 329 5.69 3.66 3.66
C ILE A 329 6.58 2.41 3.68
N GLY A 330 6.97 1.90 2.51
CA GLY A 330 7.64 0.59 2.36
C GLY A 330 9.15 0.65 2.37
N GLY A 331 9.73 1.85 2.42
CA GLY A 331 11.14 2.03 2.61
C GLY A 331 12.04 1.82 1.39
N LYS A 332 13.25 1.26 1.60
CA LYS A 332 14.22 1.08 0.50
C LYS A 332 13.93 -0.16 -0.34
N THR A 333 13.24 -1.15 0.23
CA THR A 333 12.94 -2.43 -0.41
C THR A 333 11.58 -2.42 -1.12
N VAL A 334 10.80 -1.35 -0.97
CA VAL A 334 9.50 -1.19 -1.65
C VAL A 334 9.61 -1.40 -3.15
N LYS A 335 8.77 -2.29 -3.68
CA LYS A 335 8.59 -2.47 -5.12
C LYS A 335 7.62 -1.40 -5.63
N LYS A 336 8.07 -0.58 -6.57
CA LYS A 336 7.29 0.55 -7.11
C LYS A 336 6.85 0.21 -8.53
N ILE A 337 5.54 0.28 -8.77
CA ILE A 337 4.95 -0.07 -10.06
C ILE A 337 4.06 1.08 -10.52
N LEU A 338 4.25 1.52 -11.76
CA LEU A 338 3.33 2.42 -12.45
C LEU A 338 2.66 1.64 -13.57
N VAL A 339 1.35 1.42 -13.44
CA VAL A 339 0.52 0.82 -14.48
C VAL A 339 -0.12 1.93 -15.29
N ALA A 340 0.06 1.94 -16.60
CA ALA A 340 -0.57 2.92 -17.48
C ALA A 340 -1.23 2.25 -18.69
N THR A 341 -2.26 2.88 -19.24
CA THR A 341 -2.94 2.31 -20.43
C THR A 341 -2.37 2.79 -21.76
N LYS A 342 -1.44 3.75 -21.72
CA LYS A 342 -0.75 4.33 -22.87
C LYS A 342 0.66 4.69 -22.45
N GLU A 343 1.57 4.73 -23.41
CA GLU A 343 2.88 5.36 -23.22
C GLU A 343 2.73 6.84 -22.89
N SER A 344 3.68 7.38 -22.12
CA SER A 344 3.72 8.81 -21.82
C SER A 344 3.97 9.61 -23.09
N TYR A 345 3.41 10.83 -23.17
CA TYR A 345 3.77 11.77 -24.23
C TYR A 345 5.22 12.23 -24.15
N LYS A 346 5.84 12.18 -22.96
CA LYS A 346 7.24 12.54 -22.76
C LYS A 346 8.10 11.28 -22.87
N SER A 347 8.92 11.20 -23.92
CA SER A 347 9.80 10.05 -24.17
C SER A 347 10.78 9.76 -23.02
N THR A 348 11.20 10.80 -22.29
CA THR A 348 12.13 10.70 -21.15
C THR A 348 11.52 10.07 -19.90
N THR A 349 10.19 9.93 -19.84
CA THR A 349 9.52 9.38 -18.65
C THR A 349 9.89 7.92 -18.40
N SER A 350 10.07 7.11 -19.45
CA SER A 350 10.52 5.71 -19.31
C SER A 350 11.93 5.62 -18.73
N ASP A 351 12.87 6.43 -19.24
CA ASP A 351 14.25 6.46 -18.74
C ASP A 351 14.29 6.90 -17.28
N ARG A 352 13.50 7.92 -16.93
CA ARG A 352 13.39 8.41 -15.57
C ARG A 352 12.80 7.37 -14.61
N ALA A 353 11.76 6.66 -15.03
CA ALA A 353 11.19 5.57 -14.23
C ALA A 353 12.26 4.49 -13.94
N LYS A 354 13.05 4.13 -14.94
CA LYS A 354 14.16 3.18 -14.80
C LYS A 354 15.23 3.67 -13.82
N GLU A 355 15.66 4.94 -13.91
CA GLU A 355 16.61 5.55 -12.96
C GLU A 355 16.12 5.49 -11.51
N MET A 356 14.82 5.65 -11.31
CA MET A 356 14.19 5.65 -9.99
C MET A 356 13.87 4.23 -9.50
N GLY A 357 14.11 3.19 -10.31
CA GLY A 357 13.72 1.81 -9.99
C GLY A 357 12.20 1.63 -9.91
N ILE A 358 11.45 2.37 -10.73
CA ILE A 358 10.00 2.24 -10.90
C ILE A 358 9.75 1.36 -12.12
N SER A 359 9.01 0.26 -11.92
CA SER A 359 8.60 -0.63 -13.00
C SER A 359 7.39 -0.04 -13.72
N LEU A 360 7.58 0.37 -14.97
CA LEU A 360 6.50 0.86 -15.83
C LEU A 360 5.85 -0.30 -16.59
N ILE A 361 4.56 -0.52 -16.37
CA ILE A 361 3.78 -1.55 -17.08
C ILE A 361 2.73 -0.86 -17.93
N ILE A 362 2.91 -0.92 -19.26
CA ILE A 362 1.87 -0.52 -20.19
C ILE A 362 0.89 -1.66 -20.38
N PHE A 363 -0.35 -1.42 -20.00
CA PHE A 363 -1.48 -2.33 -20.14
C PHE A 363 -1.96 -2.34 -21.60
N ASP A 364 -1.86 -3.52 -22.23
CA ASP A 364 -2.11 -3.75 -23.65
C ASP A 364 -3.35 -4.62 -23.90
N GLU A 365 -4.37 -4.47 -23.04
CA GLU A 365 -5.70 -5.10 -23.18
C GLU A 365 -5.69 -6.64 -23.02
N ASP A 366 -4.54 -7.24 -22.70
CA ASP A 366 -4.39 -8.66 -22.38
C ASP A 366 -4.17 -8.84 -20.86
N PHE A 367 -5.22 -9.28 -20.18
CA PHE A 367 -5.20 -9.50 -18.73
C PHE A 367 -4.19 -10.57 -18.30
N TYR A 368 -4.01 -11.63 -19.09
CA TYR A 368 -3.08 -12.71 -18.74
C TYR A 368 -1.64 -12.24 -18.86
N LYS A 369 -1.32 -11.54 -19.95
CA LYS A 369 -0.01 -10.92 -20.15
C LYS A 369 0.29 -9.86 -19.09
N PHE A 370 -0.71 -9.06 -18.71
CA PHE A 370 -0.60 -8.08 -17.64
C PHE A 370 -0.27 -8.74 -16.30
N LYS A 371 -1.01 -9.80 -15.92
CA LYS A 371 -0.74 -10.57 -14.70
C LYS A 371 0.65 -11.19 -14.71
N LYS A 372 1.11 -11.70 -15.86
CA LYS A 372 2.46 -12.24 -16.02
C LYS A 372 3.54 -11.17 -15.77
N LYS A 373 3.38 -9.98 -16.35
CA LYS A 373 4.31 -8.85 -16.12
C LYS A 373 4.34 -8.42 -14.65
N LEU A 374 3.18 -8.35 -14.00
CA LEU A 374 3.11 -8.05 -12.55
C LEU A 374 3.90 -9.09 -11.75
N LYS A 375 3.71 -10.39 -12.04
CA LYS A 375 4.45 -11.48 -11.42
C LYS A 375 5.97 -11.32 -11.60
N GLU A 376 6.43 -11.07 -12.82
CA GLU A 376 7.85 -10.88 -13.16
C GLU A 376 8.50 -9.66 -12.49
N VAL A 377 7.71 -8.66 -12.09
CA VAL A 377 8.21 -7.50 -11.34
C VAL A 377 8.23 -7.77 -9.83
N ILE A 378 7.23 -8.51 -9.34
CA ILE A 378 7.04 -8.77 -7.90
C ILE A 378 7.91 -9.92 -7.40
N GLN A 379 8.30 -10.87 -8.24
CA GLN A 379 9.31 -11.89 -7.94
C GLN A 379 10.60 -11.49 -8.64
#